data_AF-A0A9P0B975-F1
#
_entry.id   AF-A0A9P0B975-F1
#
_cell.length_a   1.000
_cell.length_b   1.000
_cell.length_c   1.000
_cell.angle_alpha   90.00
_cell.angle_beta   90.00
_cell.angle_gamma   90.00
#
_symmetry.space_group_name_H-M   'P 1'
#
loop_
_entity.id
_entity.type
_entity.pdbx_description
1 polymer ?
#
loop_
_entity_poly.entity_id
_entity_poly.type
_entity_poly.pdbx_seq_one_letter_code
_entity_poly.pdbx_strand_id
1 'polypeptide(L)'
;MSKNYYCSLGTNCKMKFVIFTFVCLCAIVQVSFGALSQIPPDKTPGHPGFCNSKETGPIKRGGAKQLPNCVVAWCNYDASITLASCGVVSFEGCKKVQDFTKPYPDCCPKAEC
;
A
#
# COMPACT_ATOMS: atom_id res chain seq x y z
N MET A 1 -40.04 -35.18 1.59
CA MET A 1 -38.76 -35.27 2.32
C MET A 1 -38.39 -33.87 2.81
N SER A 2 -38.78 -33.52 4.03
CA SER A 2 -38.46 -32.22 4.65
C SER A 2 -37.45 -32.47 5.77
N LYS A 3 -36.21 -32.03 5.59
CA LYS A 3 -35.19 -32.09 6.64
C LYS A 3 -35.40 -30.90 7.58
N ASN A 4 -36.07 -31.18 8.70
CA ASN A 4 -36.09 -30.34 9.88
C ASN A 4 -34.67 -30.28 10.47
N TYR A 5 -34.02 -29.12 10.39
CA TYR A 5 -32.80 -28.87 11.15
C TYR A 5 -33.20 -28.31 12.52
N TYR A 6 -33.42 -29.22 13.47
CA TYR A 6 -33.54 -28.88 14.89
C TYR A 6 -32.20 -28.33 15.39
N CYS A 7 -32.11 -27.01 15.62
CA CYS A 7 -31.03 -26.41 16.41
C CYS A 7 -31.35 -26.63 17.90
N SER A 8 -30.76 -27.67 18.48
CA SER A 8 -30.84 -27.94 19.92
C SER A 8 -29.77 -27.13 20.68
N LEU A 9 -30.22 -26.47 21.74
CA LEU A 9 -29.51 -25.90 22.90
C LEU A 9 -28.01 -25.52 22.79
N GLY A 10 -27.74 -24.22 23.03
CA GLY A 10 -26.67 -23.80 23.94
C GLY A 10 -25.28 -23.57 23.33
N THR A 11 -24.81 -22.32 23.40
CA THR A 11 -23.40 -21.86 23.24
C THR A 11 -22.70 -21.95 21.87
N ASN A 12 -22.95 -22.95 21.03
CA ASN A 12 -22.14 -23.17 19.81
C ASN A 12 -22.54 -22.33 18.58
N CYS A 13 -23.75 -21.77 18.56
CA CYS A 13 -24.21 -20.94 17.44
C CYS A 13 -23.73 -19.48 17.57
N LYS A 14 -23.59 -18.97 18.81
CA LYS A 14 -23.05 -17.63 19.09
C LYS A 14 -21.56 -17.54 18.73
N MET A 15 -20.78 -18.57 19.03
CA MET A 15 -19.34 -18.58 18.72
C MET A 15 -19.06 -18.63 17.22
N LYS A 16 -19.84 -19.39 16.45
CA LYS A 16 -19.76 -19.39 14.98
C LYS A 16 -20.17 -18.04 14.37
N PHE A 17 -21.20 -17.40 14.91
CA PHE A 17 -21.64 -16.08 14.43
C PHE A 17 -20.58 -15.01 14.70
N VAL A 18 -19.97 -15.01 15.90
CA VAL A 18 -18.88 -14.10 16.29
C VAL A 18 -17.62 -14.33 15.47
N ILE A 19 -17.22 -15.59 15.24
CA ILE A 19 -16.07 -15.92 14.38
C ILE A 19 -16.34 -15.45 12.95
N PHE A 20 -17.55 -15.65 12.42
CA PHE A 20 -17.91 -15.20 11.08
C PHE A 20 -17.91 -13.67 10.97
N THR A 21 -18.41 -12.96 11.98
CA THR A 21 -18.34 -11.49 12.00
C THR A 21 -16.90 -10.99 12.08
N PHE A 22 -16.05 -11.61 12.91
CA PHE A 22 -14.64 -11.23 13.06
C PHE A 22 -13.84 -11.46 11.76
N VAL A 23 -14.07 -12.59 11.07
CA VAL A 23 -13.45 -12.88 9.78
C VAL A 23 -13.89 -11.88 8.69
N CYS A 24 -15.18 -11.54 8.63
CA CYS A 24 -15.67 -10.51 7.71
C CYS A 24 -15.07 -9.13 8.03
N LEU A 25 -14.92 -8.77 9.31
CA LEU A 25 -14.31 -7.50 9.72
C LEU A 25 -12.83 -7.43 9.31
N CYS A 26 -12.06 -8.51 9.49
CA CYS A 26 -10.67 -8.56 9.04
C CYS A 26 -10.52 -8.44 7.52
N ALA A 27 -11.46 -8.98 6.74
CA ALA A 27 -11.43 -8.88 5.27
C ALA A 27 -11.60 -7.45 4.76
N ILE A 28 -12.38 -6.62 5.46
CA ILE A 28 -12.64 -5.22 5.06
C ILE A 28 -11.40 -4.33 5.29
N VAL A 29 -10.55 -4.67 6.28
CA VAL A 29 -9.37 -3.85 6.63
C VAL A 29 -8.22 -3.99 5.62
N GLN A 30 -8.24 -4.98 4.72
CA GLN A 30 -7.14 -5.21 3.78
C GLN A 30 -7.18 -4.37 2.50
N VAL A 31 -8.19 -3.51 2.29
CA VAL A 31 -8.43 -2.85 0.99
C VAL A 31 -7.64 -1.55 0.79
N SER A 32 -6.95 -1.01 1.79
CA SER A 32 -6.35 0.33 1.70
C SER A 32 -4.86 0.38 1.33
N PHE A 33 -4.28 -0.69 0.77
CA PHE A 33 -2.89 -0.64 0.31
C PHE A 33 -2.78 0.17 -0.99
N GLY A 34 -2.52 1.47 -0.87
CA GLY A 34 -1.84 2.21 -1.94
C GLY A 34 -0.50 1.52 -2.26
N ALA A 35 0.05 1.76 -3.46
CA ALA A 35 1.35 1.21 -3.87
C ALA A 35 2.49 1.90 -3.09
N LEU A 36 2.52 1.66 -1.78
CA LEU A 36 3.56 2.05 -0.85
C LEU A 36 4.43 0.83 -0.57
N SER A 37 5.72 0.95 -0.80
CA SER A 37 6.68 -0.04 -0.33
C SER A 37 7.62 0.62 0.69
N GLN A 38 7.96 -0.13 1.74
CA GLN A 38 8.90 0.33 2.76
C GLN A 38 10.19 -0.47 2.64
N ILE A 39 11.30 0.24 2.47
CA ILE A 39 12.65 -0.32 2.52
C ILE A 39 13.17 -0.09 3.94
N PRO A 40 13.57 -1.16 4.66
CA PRO A 40 14.11 -1.02 6.01
C PRO A 40 15.43 -0.24 6.00
N PRO A 41 15.85 0.31 7.14
CA PRO A 41 17.13 0.99 7.26
C PRO A 41 18.28 0.09 6.83
N ASP A 42 19.20 0.63 6.03
CA ASP A 42 20.43 -0.07 5.69
C ASP A 42 21.25 -0.29 6.96
N LYS A 43 21.73 -1.53 7.15
CA LYS A 43 22.56 -1.91 8.29
C LYS A 43 24.02 -1.50 8.11
N THR A 44 24.39 -0.99 6.94
CA THR A 44 25.75 -0.57 6.62
C THR A 44 26.15 0.64 7.48
N PRO A 45 27.15 0.50 8.39
CA PRO A 45 27.67 1.61 9.16
C PRO A 45 28.43 2.54 8.21
N GLY A 46 27.98 3.78 8.02
CA GLY A 46 28.72 4.71 7.15
C GLY A 46 28.02 6.01 6.76
N HIS A 47 26.71 6.14 6.97
CA HIS A 47 25.96 7.31 6.46
C HIS A 47 25.02 7.92 7.51
N PRO A 48 25.56 8.53 8.58
CA PRO A 48 24.74 9.25 9.56
C PRO A 48 23.96 10.38 8.88
N GLY A 49 22.64 10.41 9.07
CA GLY A 49 21.77 11.44 8.51
C GLY A 49 21.26 11.19 7.09
N PHE A 50 21.53 10.02 6.51
CA PHE A 50 21.01 9.61 5.20
C PHE A 50 20.29 8.26 5.30
N CYS A 51 19.30 8.05 4.42
CA CYS A 51 18.81 6.74 4.08
C CYS A 51 19.49 6.29 2.80
N ASN A 52 20.01 5.06 2.78
CA ASN A 52 20.63 4.47 1.61
C ASN A 52 19.91 3.19 1.22
N SER A 53 19.75 3.00 -0.08
CA SER A 53 19.36 1.74 -0.69
C SER A 53 20.02 1.65 -2.06
N LYS A 54 20.26 0.43 -2.54
CA LYS A 54 20.74 0.19 -3.91
C LYS A 54 19.76 0.74 -4.96
N GLU A 55 18.48 0.78 -4.64
CA GLU A 55 17.41 1.21 -5.56
C GLU A 55 17.27 2.73 -5.64
N THR A 56 17.51 3.43 -4.53
CA THR A 56 17.26 4.88 -4.45
C THR A 56 18.54 5.72 -4.44
N GLY A 57 19.67 5.13 -4.09
CA GLY A 57 20.86 5.85 -3.67
C GLY A 57 20.65 6.62 -2.36
N PRO A 58 21.59 7.51 -2.00
CA PRO A 58 21.49 8.33 -0.78
C PRO A 58 20.37 9.36 -0.86
N ILE A 59 19.59 9.45 0.21
CA ILE A 59 18.56 10.47 0.44
C ILE A 59 18.80 11.08 1.82
N LYS A 60 18.80 12.42 1.92
CA LYS A 60 18.93 13.11 3.20
C LYS A 60 17.74 12.80 4.11
N ARG A 61 17.96 12.61 5.41
CA ARG A 61 16.90 12.39 6.41
C ARG A 61 15.85 13.50 6.38
N GLY A 62 14.58 13.11 6.34
CA GLY A 62 13.44 14.01 6.16
C GLY A 62 13.26 14.53 4.72
N GLY A 63 14.13 14.12 3.79
CA GLY A 63 14.08 14.50 2.39
C GLY A 63 13.26 13.55 1.53
N ALA A 64 12.93 14.04 0.34
CA ALA A 64 12.29 13.27 -0.72
C ALA A 64 13.18 13.25 -1.97
N LYS A 65 13.09 12.19 -2.77
CA LYS A 65 13.77 12.05 -4.05
C LYS A 65 12.81 11.49 -5.09
N GLN A 66 12.69 12.18 -6.22
CA GLN A 66 11.98 11.67 -7.38
C GLN A 66 12.84 10.60 -8.06
N LEU A 67 12.26 9.44 -8.29
CA LEU A 67 12.83 8.32 -9.02
C LEU A 67 12.17 8.21 -10.41
N PRO A 68 12.77 7.44 -11.34
CA PRO A 68 12.16 7.12 -12.62
C PRO A 68 10.77 6.48 -12.47
N ASN A 69 9.98 6.47 -13.55
CA ASN A 69 8.66 5.82 -13.60
C ASN A 69 7.61 6.40 -12.64
N CYS A 70 7.67 7.70 -12.34
CA CYS A 70 6.75 8.38 -11.43
C CYS A 70 6.71 7.73 -10.03
N VAL A 71 7.88 7.45 -9.48
CA VAL A 71 8.04 6.94 -8.12
C VAL A 71 8.72 8.01 -7.27
N VAL A 72 8.27 8.21 -6.04
CA VAL A 72 8.91 9.11 -5.08
C VAL A 72 9.37 8.32 -3.87
N ALA A 73 10.58 8.59 -3.39
CA ALA A 73 11.17 8.01 -2.20
C ALA A 73 11.27 9.07 -1.10
N TRP A 74 10.78 8.78 0.10
CA TRP A 74 10.98 9.59 1.30
C TRP A 74 11.88 8.88 2.28
N CYS A 75 12.86 9.61 2.80
CA CYS A 75 13.74 9.13 3.86
C CYS A 75 13.18 9.53 5.23
N ASN A 76 12.73 8.53 5.97
CA ASN A 76 12.15 8.69 7.29
C ASN A 76 13.23 8.93 8.37
N TYR A 77 12.80 9.38 9.55
CA TYR A 77 13.72 9.68 10.66
C TYR A 77 14.39 8.45 11.26
N ASP A 78 13.76 7.28 11.17
CA ASP A 78 14.29 5.97 11.55
C ASP A 78 15.29 5.40 10.53
N ALA A 79 15.64 6.18 9.50
CA ALA A 79 16.47 5.80 8.36
C ALA A 79 15.83 4.76 7.41
N SER A 80 14.52 4.49 7.53
CA SER A 80 13.78 3.72 6.54
C SER A 80 13.43 4.57 5.31
N ILE A 81 13.18 3.94 4.17
CA ILE A 81 12.73 4.63 2.95
C ILE A 81 11.31 4.19 2.64
N THR A 82 10.41 5.15 2.43
CA THR A 82 9.06 4.89 1.91
C THR A 82 9.02 5.27 0.45
N LEU A 83 8.62 4.33 -0.40
CA LEU A 83 8.41 4.55 -1.82
C LEU A 83 6.90 4.66 -2.08
N ALA A 84 6.48 5.65 -2.87
CA ALA A 84 5.15 5.68 -3.47
C ALA A 84 5.25 5.66 -4.98
N SER A 85 4.47 4.79 -5.61
CA SER A 85 4.24 4.78 -7.04
C SER A 85 2.76 5.02 -7.35
N CYS A 86 2.46 5.19 -8.63
CA CYS A 86 1.07 5.26 -9.09
C CYS A 86 0.39 3.90 -8.90
N GLY A 87 -0.81 3.91 -8.33
CA GLY A 87 -1.65 2.71 -8.26
C GLY A 87 -2.04 2.21 -9.65
N VAL A 88 -2.41 0.94 -9.73
CA VAL A 88 -2.98 0.36 -10.95
C VAL A 88 -4.38 0.92 -11.16
N VAL A 89 -4.58 1.65 -12.26
CA VAL A 89 -5.87 2.21 -12.68
C VAL A 89 -6.20 1.72 -14.08
N SER A 90 -7.42 1.22 -14.24
CA SER A 90 -8.01 0.89 -15.53
C SER A 90 -8.98 2.00 -15.92
N PHE A 91 -8.92 2.45 -17.17
CA PHE A 91 -9.83 3.45 -17.72
C PHE A 91 -10.61 2.81 -18.86
N GLU A 92 -11.93 2.77 -18.75
CA GLU A 92 -12.83 2.27 -19.79
C GLU A 92 -13.44 3.47 -20.54
N GLY A 93 -13.39 3.46 -21.87
CA GLY A 93 -13.97 4.52 -22.71
C GLY A 93 -13.23 5.87 -22.73
N CYS A 94 -12.20 6.06 -21.90
CA CYS A 94 -11.40 7.30 -21.86
C CYS A 94 -9.94 7.05 -22.21
N LYS A 95 -9.24 8.10 -22.69
CA LYS A 95 -7.83 7.99 -23.05
C LYS A 95 -6.96 8.08 -21.79
N LYS A 96 -6.01 7.16 -21.65
CA LYS A 96 -4.97 7.24 -20.60
C LYS A 96 -3.95 8.32 -20.98
N VAL A 97 -3.80 9.33 -20.14
CA VAL A 97 -2.81 10.40 -20.30
C VAL A 97 -1.83 10.35 -19.13
N GLN A 98 -0.53 10.40 -19.42
CA GLN A 98 0.52 10.34 -18.41
C GLN A 98 1.68 11.25 -18.80
N ASP A 99 2.19 12.03 -17.85
CA ASP A 99 3.25 13.00 -18.07
C ASP A 99 4.39 12.80 -17.07
N PHE A 100 5.44 12.08 -17.49
CA PHE A 100 6.60 11.79 -16.64
C PHE A 100 7.50 13.01 -16.37
N THR A 101 7.23 14.17 -16.98
CA THR A 101 7.98 15.40 -16.71
C THR A 101 7.56 16.08 -15.39
N LYS A 102 6.39 15.71 -14.86
CA LYS A 102 5.85 16.24 -13.61
C LYS A 102 6.33 15.43 -12.40
N PRO A 103 6.39 16.04 -11.20
CA PRO A 103 6.66 15.29 -9.98
C PRO A 103 5.49 14.36 -9.62
N TYR A 104 5.75 13.32 -8.83
CA TYR A 104 4.67 12.56 -8.19
C TYR A 104 3.87 13.48 -7.24
N PRO A 105 2.52 13.38 -7.19
CA PRO A 105 1.65 12.44 -7.89
C PRO A 105 1.17 12.90 -9.28
N ASP A 106 1.60 14.06 -9.75
CA ASP A 106 1.11 14.65 -10.99
C ASP A 106 1.55 13.92 -12.26
N CYS A 107 2.64 13.16 -12.20
CA CYS A 107 3.06 12.26 -13.27
C CYS A 107 2.26 10.94 -13.35
N CYS A 108 1.29 10.73 -12.46
CA CYS A 108 0.46 9.53 -12.50
C CYS A 108 -0.54 9.57 -13.65
N PRO A 109 -0.93 8.38 -14.18
CA PRO A 109 -1.87 8.32 -15.28
C PRO A 109 -3.25 8.83 -14.84
N LYS A 110 -3.85 9.67 -15.68
CA LYS A 110 -5.19 10.25 -15.51
C LYS A 110 -6.05 9.86 -16.72
N ALA A 111 -7.35 9.74 -16.53
CA ALA A 111 -8.30 9.64 -17.63
C ALA A 111 -8.52 11.03 -18.22
N GLU A 112 -8.42 11.14 -19.53
CA GLU A 112 -8.98 12.22 -20.31
C GLU A 112 -10.23 11.68 -21.00
N CYS A 113 -11.38 12.09 -20.45
CA CYS A 113 -12.70 12.08 -21.05
C CYS A 113 -13.07 13.57 -21.27
#